data_AF-A0A1G3HGV7-F1
#
_entry.id   AF-A0A1G3HGV7-F1
#
_cell.length_a   1.000
_cell.length_b   1.000
_cell.length_c   1.000
_cell.angle_alpha   90.00
_cell.angle_beta   90.00
_cell.angle_gamma   90.00
#
_symmetry.space_group_name_H-M   'P 1'
#
loop_
_entity.id
_entity.type
_entity.pdbx_description
1 polymer ?
#
loop_
_entity_poly.entity_id
_entity_poly.type
_entity_poly.pdbx_seq_one_letter_code
_entity_poly.pdbx_strand_id
1 'polypeptide(L)'
;MAVGMIRVRSGILAVVLLALLPLAALAESTNLLIQLQAGGTYRIWHGEGPSVLDDDEVMLLYSLAEPQGSAPVATALGAARARSTAQGVVIELLDAATDKALLVDHDACGHIKTWHAEGGAPISEEQATDLVLAAVPGGSRRLVLDEQRHAKSFLTELGVMVAIWRPLKAAR
;
A
#
# COMPACT_ATOMS: atom_id res chain seq x y z
N MET A 1 -55.38 41.40 33.47
CA MET A 1 -56.30 40.24 33.56
C MET A 1 -55.93 39.25 32.47
N ALA A 2 -55.74 37.99 32.86
CA ALA A 2 -55.30 36.88 32.03
C ALA A 2 -56.49 36.15 31.36
N VAL A 3 -56.14 35.15 30.54
CA VAL A 3 -56.89 34.01 29.97
C VAL A 3 -56.86 34.10 28.43
N GLY A 4 -56.38 33.13 27.66
CA GLY A 4 -55.89 31.80 27.99
C GLY A 4 -55.30 31.15 26.72
N MET A 5 -54.33 30.27 26.95
CA MET A 5 -53.56 29.50 25.99
C MET A 5 -54.42 28.63 25.06
N ILE A 6 -54.04 28.54 23.78
CA ILE A 6 -54.10 27.29 23.04
C ILE A 6 -52.74 27.07 22.38
N ARG A 7 -51.92 26.22 23.02
CA ARG A 7 -50.69 25.65 22.45
C ARG A 7 -51.09 24.58 21.45
N VAL A 8 -50.81 24.79 20.17
CA VAL A 8 -50.71 23.68 19.20
C VAL A 8 -49.21 23.37 19.05
N ARG A 9 -48.81 22.23 19.62
CA ARG A 9 -47.47 21.67 19.50
C ARG A 9 -47.28 21.17 18.07
N SER A 10 -46.57 21.92 17.24
CA SER A 10 -46.07 21.44 15.95
C SER A 10 -44.88 20.51 16.21
N GLY A 11 -45.18 19.26 16.54
CA GLY A 11 -44.23 18.17 16.54
C GLY A 11 -44.02 17.64 15.12
N ILE A 12 -42.77 17.24 14.87
CA ILE A 12 -42.35 16.23 13.89
C ILE A 12 -42.40 16.68 12.42
N LEU A 13 -41.34 17.34 11.95
CA LEU A 13 -40.86 17.16 10.58
C LEU A 13 -39.43 17.71 10.41
N ALA A 14 -38.41 16.84 10.55
CA ALA A 14 -37.09 16.95 9.91
C ALA A 14 -36.16 15.84 10.43
N VAL A 15 -36.56 14.59 10.27
CA VAL A 15 -35.63 13.46 10.28
C VAL A 15 -35.97 12.64 9.04
N VAL A 16 -34.95 12.05 8.41
CA VAL A 16 -34.96 11.27 7.17
C VAL A 16 -34.70 12.09 5.90
N LEU A 17 -33.47 12.61 5.79
CA LEU A 17 -32.81 12.82 4.49
C LEU A 17 -31.35 12.35 4.54
N LEU A 18 -31.10 11.17 5.12
CA LEU A 18 -29.75 10.62 5.31
C LEU A 18 -29.60 9.15 4.87
N ALA A 19 -30.47 8.64 3.99
CA ALA A 19 -30.55 7.19 3.74
C ALA A 19 -30.45 6.75 2.27
N LEU A 20 -29.92 7.58 1.35
CA LEU A 20 -29.73 7.17 -0.05
C LEU A 20 -28.47 7.78 -0.69
N LEU A 21 -27.36 7.87 0.05
CA LEU A 21 -26.06 7.90 -0.61
C LEU A 21 -25.73 6.43 -0.93
N PRO A 22 -25.73 6.01 -2.21
CA PRO A 22 -25.06 4.76 -2.54
C PRO A 22 -23.63 4.93 -2.05
N LEU A 23 -23.23 4.11 -1.08
CA LEU A 23 -21.83 3.93 -0.76
C LEU A 23 -21.23 3.44 -2.08
N ALA A 24 -20.65 4.35 -2.85
CA ALA A 24 -19.86 3.99 -4.00
C ALA A 24 -18.83 3.03 -3.43
N ALA A 25 -18.94 1.74 -3.76
CA ALA A 25 -17.90 0.79 -3.46
C ALA A 25 -16.68 1.34 -4.19
N LEU A 26 -15.80 2.03 -3.47
CA LEU A 26 -14.55 2.50 -4.03
C LEU A 26 -13.85 1.25 -4.52
N ALA A 27 -13.40 1.26 -5.77
CA ALA A 27 -12.59 0.19 -6.30
C ALA A 27 -11.32 0.13 -5.46
N GLU A 28 -11.27 -0.82 -4.53
CA GLU A 28 -10.10 -1.06 -3.72
C GLU A 28 -9.01 -1.60 -4.64
N SER A 29 -7.96 -0.81 -4.80
CA SER A 29 -6.76 -1.17 -5.53
C SER A 29 -5.57 -1.18 -4.59
N THR A 30 -4.76 -2.23 -4.66
CA THR A 30 -3.52 -2.34 -3.89
C THR A 30 -2.39 -2.73 -4.83
N ASN A 31 -1.20 -2.20 -4.56
CA ASN A 31 -0.02 -2.51 -5.33
C ASN A 31 0.93 -3.39 -4.51
N LEU A 32 1.58 -4.33 -5.20
CA LEU A 32 2.69 -5.12 -4.67
C LEU A 32 3.92 -4.91 -5.55
N LEU A 33 5.09 -5.13 -4.97
CA LEU A 33 6.35 -5.29 -5.70
C LEU A 33 6.95 -6.65 -5.31
N ILE A 34 7.18 -7.50 -6.30
CA ILE A 34 7.75 -8.84 -6.10
C ILE A 34 9.19 -8.82 -6.61
N GLN A 35 10.14 -9.05 -5.72
CA GLN A 35 11.56 -9.14 -6.03
C GLN A 35 12.05 -10.57 -5.95
N LEU A 36 12.62 -11.08 -7.05
CA LEU A 36 13.28 -12.38 -7.06
C LEU A 36 14.57 -12.30 -6.23
N GLN A 37 14.71 -13.21 -5.27
CA GLN A 37 15.88 -13.34 -4.41
C GLN A 37 16.82 -14.42 -4.94
N ALA A 38 18.07 -14.40 -4.47
CA ALA A 38 19.01 -15.49 -4.72
C ALA A 38 18.44 -16.81 -4.16
N GLY A 39 18.44 -17.86 -4.98
CA GLY A 39 17.85 -19.15 -4.62
C GLY A 39 16.40 -19.37 -5.08
N GLY A 40 15.83 -18.44 -5.85
CA GLY A 40 14.52 -18.63 -6.51
C GLY A 40 13.30 -18.29 -5.64
N THR A 41 13.52 -17.76 -4.44
CA THR A 41 12.44 -17.30 -3.56
C THR A 41 12.03 -15.86 -3.90
N TYR A 42 10.86 -15.44 -3.41
CA TYR A 42 10.38 -14.07 -3.61
C TYR A 42 10.41 -13.28 -2.31
N ARG A 43 10.77 -12.00 -2.42
CA ARG A 43 10.42 -10.98 -1.44
C ARG A 43 9.25 -10.17 -1.97
N ILE A 44 8.18 -10.09 -1.20
CA ILE A 44 6.98 -9.32 -1.55
C ILE A 44 7.01 -8.05 -0.71
N TRP A 45 6.85 -6.91 -1.37
CA TRP A 45 6.65 -5.63 -0.75
C TRP A 45 5.26 -5.11 -1.07
N HIS A 46 4.70 -4.34 -0.15
CA HIS A 46 3.35 -3.79 -0.23
C HIS A 46 3.42 -2.28 -0.48
N GLY A 47 2.51 -1.76 -1.31
CA GLY A 47 2.43 -0.32 -1.55
C GLY A 47 1.90 0.49 -0.38
N GLU A 48 1.33 -0.18 0.63
CA GLU A 48 0.78 0.41 1.86
C GLU A 48 1.20 -0.49 3.03
N GLY A 49 1.54 0.12 4.16
CA GLY A 49 1.94 -0.59 5.37
C GLY A 49 1.84 0.29 6.63
N PRO A 50 2.04 -0.29 7.82
CA PRO A 50 1.84 0.41 9.09
C PRO A 50 2.96 1.39 9.44
N SER A 51 4.16 1.24 8.86
CA SER A 51 5.31 2.08 9.18
C SER A 51 5.45 3.25 8.20
N VAL A 52 5.08 4.45 8.63
CA VAL A 52 5.20 5.67 7.81
C VAL A 52 6.33 6.55 8.36
N LEU A 53 7.39 6.72 7.57
CA LEU A 53 8.40 7.77 7.74
C LEU A 53 8.03 8.94 6.84
N ASP A 54 8.41 10.16 7.22
CA ASP A 54 8.28 11.30 6.31
C ASP A 54 9.37 11.30 5.22
N ASP A 55 9.16 12.09 4.16
CA ASP A 55 10.08 12.12 3.01
C ASP A 55 11.49 12.59 3.39
N ASP A 56 11.62 13.48 4.36
CA ASP A 56 12.91 14.00 4.82
C ASP A 56 13.70 12.92 5.58
N GLU A 57 13.03 12.14 6.43
CA GLU A 57 13.60 10.98 7.12
C GLU A 57 14.04 9.90 6.13
N VAL A 58 13.19 9.60 5.14
CA VAL A 58 13.51 8.63 4.08
C VAL A 58 14.72 9.11 3.27
N MET A 59 14.76 10.39 2.89
CA MET A 59 15.90 10.96 2.14
C MET A 59 17.20 10.96 2.93
N LEU A 60 17.14 11.32 4.21
CA LEU A 60 18.29 11.27 5.10
C LEU A 60 18.84 9.85 5.15
N LEU A 61 18.00 8.87 5.46
CA LEU A 61 18.41 7.47 5.53
C LEU A 61 18.94 6.97 4.19
N TYR A 62 18.25 7.29 3.10
CA TYR A 62 18.67 6.94 1.75
C TYR A 62 20.08 7.43 1.44
N SER A 63 20.39 8.69 1.78
CA SER A 63 21.71 9.29 1.55
C SER A 63 22.84 8.64 2.36
N LEU A 64 22.49 7.94 3.44
CA LEU A 64 23.43 7.25 4.35
C LEU A 64 23.59 5.76 4.01
N ALA A 65 22.91 5.25 2.98
CA ALA A 65 22.85 3.84 2.69
C ALA A 65 24.23 3.26 2.31
N GLU A 66 24.65 2.24 3.06
CA GLU A 66 25.90 1.50 2.81
C GLU A 66 25.61 0.00 2.64
N PRO A 67 26.45 -0.78 1.94
CA PRO A 67 26.23 -2.22 1.77
C PRO A 67 26.12 -2.99 3.10
N GLN A 68 26.90 -2.60 4.11
CA GLN A 68 26.85 -3.16 5.46
C GLN A 68 25.66 -2.66 6.29
N GLY A 69 25.01 -1.58 5.86
CA GLY A 69 24.05 -0.81 6.63
C GLY A 69 24.71 0.38 7.34
N SER A 70 24.04 1.53 7.33
CA SER A 70 24.47 2.74 8.01
C SER A 70 24.56 2.56 9.53
N ALA A 71 25.18 3.54 10.21
CA ALA A 71 24.96 3.70 11.64
C ALA A 71 23.45 3.92 11.92
N PRO A 72 22.93 3.45 13.07
CA PRO A 72 21.54 3.72 13.45
C PRO A 72 21.28 5.22 13.59
N VAL A 73 20.17 5.68 13.01
CA VAL A 73 19.67 7.05 13.05
C VAL A 73 18.31 7.05 13.75
N ALA A 74 18.07 8.03 14.61
CA ALA A 74 16.77 8.18 15.25
C ALA A 74 15.74 8.71 14.25
N THR A 75 14.55 8.11 14.24
CA THR A 75 13.38 8.51 13.45
C THR A 75 12.13 8.58 14.35
N ALA A 76 11.02 9.04 13.79
CA ALA A 76 9.69 8.98 14.42
C ALA A 76 9.27 7.55 14.82
N LEU A 77 9.81 6.52 14.14
CA LEU A 77 9.52 5.11 14.39
C LEU A 77 10.59 4.41 15.25
N GLY A 78 11.49 5.17 15.88
CA GLY A 78 12.63 4.67 16.64
C GLY A 78 13.91 4.63 15.80
N ALA A 79 14.90 3.83 16.23
CA ALA A 79 16.14 3.71 15.50
C ALA A 79 15.93 2.98 14.16
N ALA A 80 16.45 3.56 13.09
CA ALA A 80 16.46 2.98 11.75
C ALA A 80 17.87 2.99 11.16
N ARG A 81 18.14 2.12 10.20
CA ARG A 81 19.38 2.14 9.41
C ARG A 81 19.10 1.87 7.95
N ALA A 82 19.90 2.42 7.05
CA ALA A 82 19.74 2.20 5.62
C ALA A 82 20.84 1.28 5.09
N ARG A 83 20.44 0.28 4.29
CA ARG A 83 21.36 -0.64 3.60
C ARG A 83 21.18 -0.50 2.09
N SER A 84 22.30 -0.35 1.38
CA SER A 84 22.32 -0.48 -0.07
C SER A 84 22.36 -1.95 -0.46
N THR A 85 21.43 -2.39 -1.31
CA THR A 85 21.36 -3.77 -1.83
C THR A 85 21.46 -3.77 -3.36
N ALA A 86 21.59 -4.95 -3.97
CA ALA A 86 21.54 -5.06 -5.43
C ALA A 86 20.16 -4.70 -6.02
N GLN A 87 19.12 -4.67 -5.20
CA GLN A 87 17.73 -4.44 -5.59
C GLN A 87 17.18 -3.08 -5.10
N GLY A 88 18.06 -2.17 -4.65
CA GLY A 88 17.71 -0.85 -4.15
C GLY A 88 18.14 -0.60 -2.70
N VAL A 89 17.71 0.52 -2.14
CA VAL A 89 17.99 0.88 -0.74
C VAL A 89 16.88 0.37 0.16
N VAL A 90 17.25 -0.37 1.19
CA VAL A 90 16.32 -0.87 2.21
C VAL A 90 16.60 -0.14 3.52
N ILE A 91 15.57 0.52 4.04
CA ILE A 91 15.54 1.06 5.40
C ILE A 91 15.07 -0.05 6.34
N GLU A 92 15.88 -0.39 7.33
CA GLU A 92 15.54 -1.34 8.39
C GLU A 92 15.13 -0.56 9.65
N LEU A 93 13.90 -0.78 10.12
CA LEU A 93 13.37 -0.18 11.34
C LEU A 93 13.68 -1.10 12.52
N LEU A 94 14.69 -0.74 13.31
CA LEU A 94 15.28 -1.63 14.32
C LEU A 94 14.37 -1.82 15.53
N ASP A 95 13.61 -0.77 15.87
CA ASP A 95 12.74 -0.74 17.05
C ASP A 95 11.26 -1.00 16.70
N ALA A 96 10.90 -1.08 15.42
CA ALA A 96 9.53 -1.32 15.00
C ALA A 96 9.08 -2.74 15.35
N ALA A 97 7.85 -2.87 15.86
CA ALA A 97 7.25 -4.17 16.18
C ALA A 97 6.85 -4.96 14.92
N THR A 98 6.32 -4.25 13.93
CA THR A 98 5.82 -4.75 12.63
C THR A 98 6.46 -3.93 11.51
N ASP A 99 6.42 -4.44 10.28
CA ASP A 99 6.86 -3.75 9.06
C ASP A 99 8.28 -3.20 9.19
N LYS A 100 9.18 -4.08 9.60
CA LYS A 100 10.55 -3.76 10.03
C LYS A 100 11.48 -3.34 8.89
N ALA A 101 10.98 -3.27 7.67
CA ALA A 101 11.79 -2.89 6.53
C ALA A 101 10.95 -2.16 5.48
N LEU A 102 11.51 -1.10 4.92
CA LEU A 102 10.96 -0.32 3.83
C LEU A 102 11.96 -0.34 2.67
N LEU A 103 11.50 -0.67 1.46
CA LEU A 103 12.29 -0.49 0.24
C LEU A 103 12.01 0.91 -0.32
N VAL A 104 13.06 1.66 -0.59
CA VAL A 104 12.95 2.99 -1.21
C VAL A 104 12.98 2.83 -2.73
N ASP A 105 12.00 3.43 -3.38
CA ASP A 105 11.81 3.52 -4.82
C ASP A 105 11.72 5.00 -5.21
N HIS A 106 12.16 5.33 -6.41
CA HIS A 106 12.11 6.68 -6.93
C HIS A 106 11.51 6.63 -8.32
N ASP A 107 10.46 7.42 -8.52
CA ASP A 107 9.86 7.53 -9.82
C ASP A 107 10.72 8.38 -10.77
N ALA A 108 10.35 8.39 -12.05
CA ALA A 108 11.05 9.15 -13.08
C ALA A 108 11.03 10.67 -12.84
N CYS A 109 10.15 11.17 -11.97
CA CYS A 109 10.05 12.57 -11.57
C CYS A 109 10.87 12.89 -10.32
N GLY A 110 11.51 11.90 -9.71
CA GLY A 110 12.28 12.03 -8.47
C GLY A 110 11.42 12.02 -7.20
N HIS A 111 10.13 11.67 -7.30
CA HIS A 111 9.30 11.46 -6.12
C HIS A 111 9.64 10.12 -5.49
N ILE A 112 9.70 10.11 -4.16
CA ILE A 112 10.07 8.95 -3.39
C ILE A 112 8.82 8.17 -3.06
N LYS A 113 8.93 6.85 -3.19
CA LYS A 113 7.93 5.93 -2.74
C LYS A 113 8.59 4.90 -1.83
N THR A 114 7.92 4.55 -0.75
CA THR A 114 8.32 3.44 0.11
C THR A 114 7.44 2.23 -0.15
N TRP A 115 8.06 1.06 -0.23
CA TRP A 115 7.36 -0.22 -0.23
C TRP A 115 7.60 -0.94 1.10
N HIS A 116 6.55 -1.52 1.66
CA HIS A 116 6.50 -2.05 3.00
C HIS A 116 6.73 -3.56 3.02
N ALA A 117 7.49 -4.07 3.99
CA ALA A 117 7.72 -5.51 4.13
C ALA A 117 6.46 -6.25 4.64
N GLU A 118 5.55 -5.53 5.30
CA GLU A 118 4.25 -6.03 5.71
C GLU A 118 3.13 -5.15 5.13
N GLY A 119 1.99 -5.76 4.80
CA GLY A 119 0.84 -5.01 4.30
C GLY A 119 -0.41 -5.87 4.09
N GLY A 120 -1.50 -5.19 3.72
CA GLY A 120 -2.85 -5.77 3.71
C GLY A 120 -3.22 -6.60 2.48
N ALA A 121 -2.31 -6.84 1.54
CA ALA A 121 -2.58 -7.55 0.29
C ALA A 121 -1.90 -8.92 0.25
N PRO A 122 -2.45 -9.94 0.95
CA PRO A 122 -1.87 -11.27 0.95
C PRO A 122 -2.02 -11.95 -0.41
N ILE A 123 -0.94 -12.58 -0.86
CA ILE A 123 -0.90 -13.49 -2.01
C ILE A 123 -0.16 -14.77 -1.61
N SER A 124 -0.52 -15.90 -2.21
CA SER A 124 0.23 -17.15 -2.03
C SER A 124 1.52 -17.16 -2.88
N GLU A 125 2.43 -18.07 -2.58
CA GLU A 125 3.66 -18.26 -3.37
C GLU A 125 3.37 -18.69 -4.81
N GLU A 126 2.34 -19.52 -5.01
CA GLU A 126 1.85 -19.91 -6.33
C GLU A 126 1.34 -18.69 -7.12
N GLN A 127 0.51 -17.85 -6.48
CA GLN A 127 0.04 -16.61 -7.09
C GLN A 127 1.21 -15.67 -7.42
N ALA A 128 2.20 -15.54 -6.53
CA ALA A 128 3.39 -14.75 -6.79
C ALA A 128 4.17 -15.27 -8.01
N THR A 129 4.31 -16.60 -8.13
CA THR A 129 4.97 -17.23 -9.28
C THR A 129 4.23 -16.94 -10.58
N ASP A 130 2.91 -17.12 -10.61
CA ASP A 130 2.10 -16.84 -11.81
C ASP A 130 2.19 -15.37 -12.23
N LEU A 131 2.16 -14.46 -11.26
CA LEU A 131 2.31 -13.02 -11.49
C LEU A 131 3.67 -12.68 -12.09
N VAL A 132 4.74 -13.29 -11.58
CA VAL A 132 6.11 -13.11 -12.06
C VAL A 132 6.27 -13.66 -13.48
N LEU A 133 5.78 -14.87 -13.76
CA LEU A 133 5.87 -15.49 -15.08
C LEU A 133 5.07 -14.75 -16.15
N ALA A 134 3.97 -14.10 -15.77
CA ALA A 134 3.14 -13.33 -16.70
C ALA A 134 3.69 -11.92 -16.97
N ALA A 135 4.63 -11.42 -16.16
CA ALA A 135 5.04 -10.02 -16.17
C ALA A 135 5.76 -9.63 -17.47
N VAL A 136 5.34 -8.49 -18.03
CA VAL A 136 5.99 -7.86 -19.20
C VAL A 136 6.03 -6.34 -19.01
N PRO A 137 6.91 -5.59 -19.69
CA PRO A 137 7.03 -4.14 -19.50
C PRO A 137 5.72 -3.35 -19.70
N GLY A 138 4.88 -3.73 -20.68
CA GLY A 138 3.57 -3.10 -20.92
C GLY A 138 2.44 -3.58 -19.99
N GLY A 139 2.77 -4.46 -19.06
CA GLY A 139 1.84 -5.16 -18.20
C GLY A 139 1.19 -6.38 -18.87
N SER A 140 0.98 -7.43 -18.09
CA SER A 140 0.37 -8.68 -18.51
C SER A 140 -1.09 -8.53 -18.94
N ARG A 141 -1.69 -9.60 -19.47
CA ARG A 141 -3.15 -9.65 -19.58
C ARG A 141 -3.77 -9.65 -18.17
N ARG A 142 -5.05 -9.30 -18.07
CA ARG A 142 -5.77 -9.40 -16.78
C ARG A 142 -5.73 -10.84 -16.28
N LEU A 143 -5.16 -11.04 -15.10
CA LEU A 143 -5.13 -12.30 -14.38
C LEU A 143 -6.26 -12.34 -13.35
N VAL A 144 -6.73 -13.53 -13.04
CA VAL A 144 -7.70 -13.78 -11.96
C VAL A 144 -6.90 -14.36 -10.80
N LEU A 145 -6.86 -13.65 -9.68
CA LEU A 145 -6.20 -14.17 -8.47
C LEU A 145 -7.14 -15.06 -7.67
N ASP A 146 -8.40 -14.65 -7.56
CA ASP A 146 -9.49 -15.40 -6.95
C ASP A 146 -10.86 -14.90 -7.47
N GLU A 147 -11.95 -15.34 -6.84
CA GLU A 147 -13.33 -14.97 -7.22
C GLU A 147 -13.60 -13.46 -7.22
N GLN A 148 -12.82 -12.67 -6.46
CA GLN A 148 -13.08 -11.25 -6.22
C GLN A 148 -11.94 -10.35 -6.69
N ARG A 149 -10.74 -10.87 -6.84
CA ARG A 149 -9.53 -10.09 -7.14
C ARG A 149 -8.97 -10.42 -8.51
N HIS A 150 -8.69 -9.37 -9.27
CA HIS A 150 -7.91 -9.42 -10.50
C HIS A 150 -6.54 -8.78 -10.29
N ALA A 151 -5.60 -9.12 -11.16
CA ALA A 151 -4.28 -8.53 -11.16
C ALA A 151 -3.74 -8.27 -12.56
N LYS A 152 -2.77 -7.35 -12.62
CA LYS A 152 -1.92 -7.10 -13.78
C LYS A 152 -0.49 -6.93 -13.27
N SER A 153 0.44 -7.64 -13.89
CA SER A 153 1.85 -7.66 -13.50
C SER A 153 2.71 -6.95 -14.56
N PHE A 154 3.63 -6.12 -14.10
CA PHE A 154 4.49 -5.26 -14.91
C PHE A 154 5.93 -5.55 -14.55
N LEU A 155 6.78 -5.79 -15.55
CA LEU A 155 8.22 -5.91 -15.33
C LEU A 155 8.84 -4.52 -15.22
N THR A 156 9.54 -4.25 -14.11
CA THR A 156 10.20 -2.97 -13.78
C THR A 156 11.66 -3.21 -13.41
N GLU A 157 12.43 -2.14 -13.22
CA GLU A 157 13.84 -2.24 -12.81
C GLU A 157 14.01 -2.84 -11.41
N LEU A 158 13.09 -2.54 -10.48
CA LEU A 158 13.13 -3.08 -9.12
C LEU A 158 12.60 -4.51 -9.00
N GLY A 159 11.86 -5.00 -10.00
CA GLY A 159 11.20 -6.31 -9.95
C GLY A 159 9.85 -6.31 -10.66
N VAL A 160 8.93 -7.15 -10.22
CA VAL A 160 7.59 -7.25 -10.79
C VAL A 160 6.61 -6.43 -9.96
N MET A 161 6.16 -5.31 -10.52
CA MET A 161 5.08 -4.52 -9.91
C MET A 161 3.74 -5.16 -10.26
N VAL A 162 2.85 -5.31 -9.28
CA VAL A 162 1.54 -5.91 -9.47
C VAL A 162 0.47 -4.94 -8.99
N ALA A 163 -0.45 -4.60 -9.86
CA ALA A 163 -1.68 -3.91 -9.49
C ALA A 163 -2.78 -4.95 -9.25
N ILE A 164 -3.36 -4.98 -8.06
CA ILE A 164 -4.48 -5.85 -7.67
C ILE A 164 -5.71 -4.98 -7.49
N TRP A 165 -6.85 -5.41 -8.01
CA TRP A 165 -8.12 -4.69 -7.83
C TRP A 165 -9.32 -5.63 -7.74
N ARG A 166 -10.38 -5.15 -7.09
CA ARG A 166 -11.70 -5.77 -7.16
C ARG A 166 -12.52 -5.11 -8.28
N PRO A 167 -13.08 -5.89 -9.23
CA PRO A 167 -13.91 -5.30 -10.27
C PRO A 167 -15.21 -4.80 -9.64
N LEU A 168 -15.68 -3.63 -10.07
CA LEU A 168 -17.02 -3.18 -9.74
C LEU A 168 -18.01 -4.17 -10.35
N LYS A 169 -18.83 -4.82 -9.53
CA LYS A 169 -19.99 -5.55 -10.04
C LYS A 169 -20.89 -4.52 -10.70
N ALA A 170 -21.06 -4.62 -12.02
CA ALA A 170 -22.04 -3.80 -12.72
C ALA A 170 -23.39 -4.03 -12.04
N ALA A 171 -24.01 -2.94 -11.53
CA ALA A 171 -25.39 -2.99 -11.08
C ALA A 171 -26.22 -3.43 -12.29
N ARG A 172 -26.81 -4.63 -12.20
CA ARG A 172 -27.76 -5.13 -13.18
C ARG A 172 -29.14 -4.57 -12.88
#